data_AF-A0A919IR70-F1
#
_entry.id   AF-A0A919IR70-F1
#
_cell.length_a   1.000
_cell.length_b   1.000
_cell.length_c   1.000
_cell.angle_alpha   90.00
_cell.angle_beta   90.00
_cell.angle_gamma   90.00
#
_symmetry.space_group_name_H-M   'P 1'
#
loop_
_entity.id
_entity.type
_entity.pdbx_description
1 polymer ?
#
loop_
_entity_poly.entity_id
_entity_poly.type
_entity_poly.pdbx_seq_one_letter_code
_entity_poly.pdbx_strand_id
1 'polypeptide(L)'
;MSENPTTTPPTEPADNGGTTGDAPSTTPPPVGQAPTWDGDFDPDRAKRLVENLRKERDEARSKLKAHEDDQKSDLQKAQESREELARELATLRKEHAAKEHGLPASLARFLTGDTAEEIAASAKALAEETGLTKTETAPLPGRPKPRLKPGHAAGDEATDFDPEAVIKAVRRGY
;
A
#
# COMPACT_ATOMS: atom_id res chain seq x y z
N MET A 1 56.39 0.42 5.27
CA MET A 1 57.18 -0.06 4.12
C MET A 1 57.80 -1.38 4.53
N SER A 2 57.24 -2.49 4.08
CA SER A 2 57.85 -3.81 4.22
C SER A 2 57.65 -4.56 2.91
N GLU A 3 58.77 -5.04 2.41
CA GLU A 3 59.06 -5.52 1.07
C GLU A 3 58.41 -6.89 0.78
N ASN A 4 57.99 -7.09 -0.47
CA ASN A 4 57.74 -8.42 -1.03
C ASN A 4 59.06 -9.19 -1.17
N PRO A 5 59.00 -10.52 -1.18
CA PRO A 5 59.70 -11.21 -2.26
C PRO A 5 58.81 -12.17 -3.06
N THR A 6 58.93 -12.00 -4.38
CA THR A 6 58.66 -12.94 -5.46
C THR A 6 59.10 -14.38 -5.13
N THR A 7 58.27 -15.38 -5.44
CA THR A 7 58.74 -16.75 -5.70
C THR A 7 57.91 -17.41 -6.81
N THR A 8 58.67 -17.89 -7.79
CA THR A 8 58.41 -18.56 -9.07
C THR A 8 57.54 -19.83 -8.96
N PRO A 9 56.77 -20.20 -10.02
CA PRO A 9 55.95 -21.43 -10.05
C PRO A 9 56.80 -22.71 -10.28
N PRO A 10 56.38 -23.88 -9.75
CA PRO A 10 57.00 -25.15 -10.09
C PRO A 10 56.35 -25.82 -11.32
N THR A 11 57.19 -25.98 -12.33
CA THR A 11 57.35 -27.06 -13.33
C THR A 11 56.40 -28.27 -13.26
N GLU A 12 55.74 -28.50 -14.40
CA GLU A 12 55.15 -29.74 -14.88
C GLU A 12 56.20 -30.85 -15.09
N PRO A 13 55.86 -32.12 -14.82
CA PRO A 13 56.32 -33.22 -15.66
C PRO A 13 55.14 -33.96 -16.29
N ALA A 14 55.25 -34.16 -17.60
CA ALA A 14 54.46 -35.12 -18.36
C ALA A 14 54.79 -36.58 -17.94
N ASP A 15 53.79 -37.45 -17.90
CA ASP A 15 53.60 -38.50 -18.91
C ASP A 15 52.94 -39.81 -18.39
N ASN A 16 51.89 -40.20 -19.13
CA ASN A 16 51.31 -41.53 -19.40
C ASN A 16 50.81 -42.49 -18.30
N GLY A 17 49.54 -42.88 -18.43
CA GLY A 17 48.99 -44.08 -17.76
C GLY A 17 47.48 -44.33 -17.86
N GLY A 18 46.89 -44.36 -19.07
CA GLY A 18 45.71 -45.15 -19.46
C GLY A 18 44.47 -45.28 -18.54
N THR A 19 43.37 -44.66 -18.96
CA THR A 19 42.04 -45.30 -18.94
C THR A 19 41.22 -44.75 -20.10
N THR A 20 41.02 -45.62 -21.09
CA THR A 20 40.15 -45.43 -22.24
C THR A 20 38.70 -45.52 -21.74
N GLY A 21 38.07 -44.36 -21.59
CA GLY A 21 36.64 -44.20 -21.37
C GLY A 21 36.21 -42.98 -22.16
N ASP A 22 35.96 -43.18 -23.44
CA ASP A 22 35.60 -42.16 -24.41
C ASP A 22 34.26 -41.50 -24.00
N ALA A 23 34.35 -40.37 -23.31
CA ALA A 23 33.21 -39.52 -23.03
C ALA A 23 33.00 -38.61 -24.25
N PRO A 24 31.85 -38.67 -24.95
CA PRO A 24 31.63 -37.83 -26.11
C PRO A 24 31.62 -36.36 -25.67
N SER A 25 32.45 -35.53 -26.31
CA SER A 25 32.45 -34.07 -26.15
C SER A 25 31.03 -33.53 -26.19
N THR A 26 30.55 -33.02 -25.05
CA THR A 26 29.20 -32.46 -24.86
C THR A 26 29.11 -30.98 -25.20
N THR A 27 30.05 -30.44 -25.99
CA THR A 27 30.00 -29.04 -26.40
C THR A 27 28.99 -28.90 -27.55
N PRO A 28 27.85 -28.23 -27.37
CA PRO A 28 26.90 -28.02 -28.44
C PRO A 28 27.56 -27.18 -29.55
N PRO A 29 27.42 -27.57 -30.83
CA PRO A 29 27.96 -26.79 -31.94
C PRO A 29 27.29 -25.41 -32.01
N PRO A 30 27.98 -24.39 -32.55
CA PRO A 30 27.40 -23.07 -32.76
C PRO A 30 26.16 -23.14 -33.66
N VAL A 31 25.21 -22.26 -33.39
CA VAL A 31 23.90 -22.21 -34.08
C VAL A 31 24.09 -22.15 -35.60
N GLY A 32 23.52 -23.12 -36.32
CA GLY A 32 23.56 -23.18 -37.78
C GLY A 32 24.66 -24.08 -38.38
N GLN A 33 25.54 -24.66 -37.56
CA GLN A 33 26.49 -25.68 -38.04
C GLN A 33 26.07 -27.09 -37.63
N ALA A 34 26.20 -28.02 -38.56
CA ALA A 34 26.05 -29.44 -38.26
C ALA A 34 27.17 -29.86 -37.29
N PRO A 35 26.89 -30.79 -36.36
CA PRO A 35 27.93 -31.37 -35.52
C PRO A 35 29.06 -31.93 -36.38
N THR A 36 30.30 -31.56 -36.05
CA THR A 36 31.48 -32.21 -36.63
C THR A 36 31.57 -33.63 -36.11
N TRP A 37 31.58 -34.60 -37.02
CA TRP A 37 31.71 -36.01 -36.69
C TRP A 37 33.19 -36.38 -36.59
N ASP A 38 33.58 -36.96 -35.47
CA ASP A 38 34.88 -37.62 -35.36
C ASP A 38 34.76 -39.02 -35.99
N GLY A 39 35.39 -39.23 -37.15
CA GLY A 39 35.34 -40.51 -37.89
C GLY A 39 34.16 -40.65 -38.87
N ASP A 40 33.86 -41.89 -39.25
CA ASP A 40 32.76 -42.21 -40.17
C ASP A 40 31.38 -41.90 -39.57
N PHE A 41 30.42 -41.55 -40.42
CA PHE A 41 29.06 -41.23 -40.00
C PHE A 41 28.34 -42.45 -39.38
N ASP A 42 27.92 -42.32 -38.12
CA ASP A 42 27.14 -43.34 -37.41
C ASP A 42 25.65 -42.92 -37.34
N PRO A 43 24.74 -43.65 -38.04
CA PRO A 43 23.32 -43.32 -38.08
C PRO A 43 22.61 -43.49 -36.73
N ASP A 44 23.07 -44.37 -35.84
CA ASP A 44 22.43 -44.59 -34.54
C ASP A 44 22.88 -43.54 -33.52
N ARG A 45 24.14 -43.09 -33.59
CA ARG A 45 24.60 -41.90 -32.88
C ARG A 45 23.82 -40.66 -33.32
N ALA A 46 23.54 -40.52 -34.61
CA ALA A 46 22.76 -39.40 -35.14
C ALA A 46 21.31 -39.40 -34.61
N LYS A 47 20.65 -40.56 -34.59
CA LYS A 47 19.30 -40.69 -34.03
C LYS A 47 19.25 -40.31 -32.55
N ARG A 48 20.19 -40.82 -31.73
CA ARG A 48 20.27 -40.48 -30.30
C ARG A 48 20.49 -38.99 -30.09
N LEU A 49 21.36 -38.36 -30.88
CA LEU A 49 21.58 -36.92 -30.80
C LEU A 49 20.30 -36.14 -31.14
N VAL A 50 19.59 -36.51 -32.20
CA VAL A 50 18.31 -35.86 -32.58
C VAL A 50 17.25 -36.06 -31.50
N GLU A 51 17.15 -37.24 -30.90
CA GLU A 51 16.22 -37.49 -29.79
C GLU A 51 16.56 -36.64 -28.56
N ASN A 52 17.83 -36.54 -28.19
CA ASN A 52 18.28 -35.69 -27.08
C ASN A 52 17.97 -34.22 -27.35
N LEU A 53 18.31 -33.70 -28.54
CA LEU A 53 18.01 -32.32 -28.93
C LEU A 53 16.50 -32.04 -28.96
N ARG A 54 15.67 -33.02 -29.34
CA ARG A 54 14.21 -32.88 -29.28
C ARG A 54 13.72 -32.77 -27.84
N LYS A 55 14.20 -33.64 -26.94
CA LYS A 55 13.88 -33.60 -25.51
C LYS A 55 14.31 -32.27 -24.90
N GLU A 56 15.56 -31.85 -25.09
CA GLU A 56 16.08 -30.58 -24.59
C GLU A 56 15.27 -29.38 -25.10
N ARG A 57 14.89 -29.38 -26.38
CA ARG A 57 14.05 -28.34 -26.96
C ARG A 57 12.64 -28.31 -26.35
N ASP A 58 12.03 -29.46 -26.12
CA ASP A 58 10.69 -29.54 -25.52
C ASP A 58 10.72 -29.17 -24.02
N GLU A 59 11.77 -29.54 -23.29
CA GLU A 59 12.01 -29.10 -21.92
C GLU A 59 12.25 -27.59 -21.84
N ALA A 60 13.09 -27.03 -22.72
CA ALA A 60 13.35 -25.60 -22.77
C ALA A 60 12.07 -24.80 -23.08
N ARG A 61 11.25 -25.26 -24.03
CA ARG A 61 9.94 -24.66 -24.32
C ARG A 61 8.98 -24.73 -23.14
N SER A 62 8.95 -25.86 -22.45
CA SER A 62 8.09 -26.04 -21.28
C SER A 62 8.50 -25.12 -20.13
N LYS A 63 9.81 -25.00 -19.87
CA LYS A 63 10.37 -24.08 -18.87
C LYS A 63 10.09 -22.62 -19.23
N LEU A 64 10.27 -22.24 -20.49
CA LEU A 64 9.98 -20.88 -20.96
C LEU A 64 8.50 -20.55 -20.75
N LYS A 65 7.60 -21.44 -21.15
CA LYS A 65 6.16 -21.24 -20.96
C LYS A 65 5.78 -21.12 -19.48
N ALA A 66 6.31 -21.99 -18.62
CA ALA A 66 6.05 -21.91 -17.19
C ALA A 66 6.51 -20.56 -16.61
N HIS A 67 7.71 -20.10 -16.99
CA HIS A 67 8.21 -18.80 -16.55
C HIS A 67 7.37 -17.62 -17.06
N GLU A 68 6.91 -17.66 -18.32
CA GLU A 68 6.02 -16.64 -18.88
C GLU A 68 4.66 -16.61 -18.17
N ASP A 69 4.08 -17.78 -17.89
CA ASP A 69 2.81 -17.92 -17.19
C ASP A 69 2.94 -17.41 -15.73
N ASP A 70 4.02 -17.76 -15.03
CA ASP A 70 4.32 -17.28 -13.67
C ASP A 70 4.52 -15.75 -13.65
N GLN A 71 5.33 -15.21 -14.56
CA GLN A 71 5.55 -13.76 -14.66
C GLN A 71 4.26 -13.01 -14.97
N LYS A 72 3.41 -13.56 -15.85
CA LYS A 72 2.12 -12.96 -16.14
C LYS A 72 1.21 -12.97 -14.92
N SER A 73 1.15 -14.09 -14.19
CA SER A 73 0.40 -14.20 -12.93
C SER A 73 0.87 -13.18 -11.90
N ASP A 74 2.19 -13.01 -11.73
CA ASP A 74 2.74 -12.09 -10.75
C ASP A 74 2.55 -10.63 -11.15
N LEU A 75 2.67 -10.31 -12.44
CA LEU A 75 2.35 -9.00 -12.97
C LEU A 75 0.87 -8.65 -12.75
N GLN A 76 -0.03 -9.60 -13.00
CA GLN A 76 -1.48 -9.42 -12.75
C GLN A 76 -1.77 -9.15 -11.27
N LYS A 77 -1.21 -9.94 -10.35
CA LYS A 77 -1.35 -9.71 -8.90
C LYS A 77 -0.77 -8.35 -8.47
N ALA A 78 0.37 -7.96 -9.04
CA ALA A 78 0.98 -6.67 -8.76
C ALA A 78 0.12 -5.50 -9.27
N GLN A 79 -0.55 -5.66 -10.42
CA GLN A 79 -1.49 -4.69 -10.94
C GLN A 79 -2.74 -4.57 -10.05
N GLU A 80 -3.36 -5.69 -9.69
CA GLU A 80 -4.54 -5.72 -8.83
C GLU A 80 -4.26 -5.09 -7.46
N SER A 81 -3.15 -5.45 -6.81
CA SER A 81 -2.75 -4.85 -5.53
C SER A 81 -2.44 -3.36 -5.64
N ARG A 82 -1.82 -2.91 -6.74
CA ARG A 82 -1.58 -1.49 -6.99
C ARG A 82 -2.90 -0.72 -7.17
N GLU A 83 -3.86 -1.28 -7.90
CA GLU A 83 -5.17 -0.66 -8.08
C GLU A 83 -5.95 -0.58 -6.77
N GLU A 84 -5.89 -1.63 -5.95
CA GLU A 84 -6.53 -1.66 -4.63
C GLU A 84 -5.94 -0.60 -3.71
N LEU A 85 -4.61 -0.55 -3.57
CA LEU A 85 -3.93 0.48 -2.78
C LEU A 85 -4.18 1.89 -3.30
N ALA A 86 -4.28 2.07 -4.62
CA ALA A 86 -4.62 3.37 -5.21
C ALA A 86 -6.04 3.81 -4.85
N ARG A 87 -7.02 2.88 -4.85
CA ARG A 87 -8.40 3.14 -4.41
C ARG A 87 -8.45 3.48 -2.92
N GLU A 88 -7.74 2.73 -2.08
CA GLU A 88 -7.66 2.99 -0.63
C GLU A 88 -7.05 4.37 -0.35
N LEU A 89 -5.94 4.72 -1.01
CA LEU A 89 -5.34 6.05 -0.89
C LEU A 89 -6.30 7.15 -1.33
N ALA A 90 -7.03 6.96 -2.43
CA ALA A 90 -8.02 7.93 -2.88
C ALA A 90 -9.14 8.11 -1.85
N THR A 91 -9.64 7.02 -1.25
CA THR A 91 -10.66 7.10 -0.18
C THR A 91 -10.13 7.84 1.05
N LEU A 92 -8.92 7.52 1.52
CA LEU A 92 -8.31 8.16 2.68
C LEU A 92 -8.08 9.66 2.44
N ARG A 93 -7.63 10.06 1.25
CA ARG A 93 -7.47 11.48 0.90
C ARG A 93 -8.80 12.24 0.95
N LYS A 94 -9.88 11.64 0.41
CA LYS A 94 -11.21 12.24 0.46
C LYS A 94 -11.74 12.33 1.89
N GLU A 95 -11.56 11.29 2.69
CA GLU A 95 -11.95 11.33 4.11
C GLU A 95 -11.17 12.37 4.90
N HIS A 96 -9.86 12.50 4.66
CA HIS A 96 -9.02 13.49 5.30
C HIS A 96 -9.49 14.91 4.96
N ALA A 97 -9.66 15.21 3.67
CA ALA A 97 -10.15 16.50 3.22
C ALA A 97 -11.55 16.81 3.77
N ALA A 98 -12.46 15.82 3.80
CA ALA A 98 -13.78 16.00 4.41
C ALA A 98 -13.67 16.38 5.89
N LYS A 99 -12.82 15.70 6.67
CA LYS A 99 -12.59 15.99 8.08
C LYS A 99 -11.96 17.38 8.30
N GLU A 100 -10.99 17.77 7.48
CA GLU A 100 -10.34 19.08 7.56
C GLU A 100 -11.33 20.23 7.32
N HIS A 101 -12.24 20.06 6.36
CA HIS A 101 -13.23 21.07 6.00
C HIS A 101 -14.55 20.96 6.78
N GLY A 102 -14.66 20.03 7.74
CA GLY A 102 -15.86 19.88 8.57
C GLY A 102 -17.05 19.25 7.86
N LEU A 103 -16.81 18.56 6.75
CA LEU A 103 -17.84 17.87 5.98
C LEU A 103 -18.16 16.50 6.61
N PRO A 104 -19.44 16.10 6.67
CA PRO A 104 -19.82 14.76 7.09
C PRO A 104 -19.28 13.70 6.12
N ALA A 105 -18.94 12.52 6.64
CA ALA A 105 -18.37 11.42 5.85
C ALA A 105 -19.26 10.99 4.66
N SER A 106 -20.58 11.18 4.76
CA SER A 106 -21.53 10.93 3.68
C SER A 106 -21.32 11.82 2.44
N LEU A 107 -20.65 12.96 2.61
CA LEU A 107 -20.32 13.89 1.52
C LEU A 107 -18.93 13.66 0.93
N ALA A 108 -18.06 12.88 1.59
CA ALA A 108 -16.72 12.57 1.09
C ALA A 108 -16.74 11.89 -0.30
N ARG A 109 -17.81 11.14 -0.60
CA ARG A 109 -18.01 10.50 -1.92
C ARG A 109 -18.19 11.50 -3.08
N PHE A 110 -18.59 12.74 -2.81
CA PHE A 110 -18.77 13.78 -3.81
C PHE A 110 -17.50 14.59 -4.07
N LEU A 111 -16.44 14.36 -3.29
CA LEU A 111 -15.15 15.00 -3.52
C LEU A 111 -14.50 14.45 -4.79
N THR A 112 -14.13 15.38 -5.67
CA THR A 112 -13.51 15.10 -6.96
C THR A 112 -12.05 15.53 -6.97
N GLY A 113 -11.23 14.86 -7.77
CA GLY A 113 -9.81 15.15 -7.92
C GLY A 113 -8.95 13.91 -7.70
N ASP A 114 -7.79 13.90 -8.35
CA ASP A 114 -6.80 12.82 -8.24
C ASP A 114 -5.64 13.20 -7.31
N THR A 115 -5.42 14.51 -7.16
CA THR A 115 -4.40 15.11 -6.28
C THR A 115 -5.00 15.58 -4.96
N ALA A 116 -4.15 15.72 -3.93
CA ALA A 116 -4.62 16.18 -2.62
C ALA A 116 -5.15 17.62 -2.68
N GLU A 117 -4.52 18.44 -3.52
CA GLU A 117 -4.85 19.85 -3.74
C GLU A 117 -6.22 20.00 -4.41
N GLU A 118 -6.51 19.21 -5.44
CA GLU A 118 -7.81 19.20 -6.11
C GLU A 118 -8.92 18.74 -5.17
N ILE A 119 -8.68 17.68 -4.41
CA ILE A 119 -9.64 17.15 -3.43
C ILE A 119 -9.91 18.19 -2.34
N ALA A 120 -8.89 18.90 -1.86
CA ALA A 120 -9.04 19.97 -0.89
C ALA A 120 -9.82 21.17 -1.46
N ALA A 121 -9.56 21.56 -2.70
CA ALA A 121 -10.31 22.62 -3.38
C ALA A 121 -11.78 22.24 -3.56
N SER A 122 -12.06 20.99 -3.96
CA SER A 122 -13.41 20.44 -4.06
C SER A 122 -14.11 20.42 -2.70
N ALA A 123 -13.41 19.99 -1.64
CA ALA A 123 -13.95 19.95 -0.28
C ALA A 123 -14.26 21.35 0.25
N LYS A 124 -13.39 22.33 -0.02
CA LYS A 124 -13.62 23.73 0.32
C LYS A 124 -14.86 24.28 -0.39
N ALA A 125 -14.96 24.10 -1.71
CA ALA A 125 -16.11 24.55 -2.48
C ALA A 125 -17.43 23.94 -1.95
N LEU A 126 -17.41 22.65 -1.64
CA LEU A 126 -18.58 21.94 -1.13
C LEU A 126 -18.95 22.38 0.30
N ALA A 127 -17.98 22.70 1.15
CA ALA A 127 -18.22 23.26 2.48
C ALA A 127 -18.82 24.67 2.43
N GLU A 128 -18.35 25.51 1.49
CA GLU A 128 -18.90 26.85 1.26
C GLU A 128 -20.35 26.80 0.77
N GLU A 129 -20.67 25.90 -0.17
CA GLU A 129 -22.02 25.78 -0.73
C GLU A 129 -23.03 25.17 0.25
N THR A 130 -22.60 24.21 1.06
CA THR A 130 -23.49 23.57 2.04
C THR A 130 -23.64 24.40 3.32
N GLY A 131 -22.78 25.40 3.55
CA GLY A 131 -22.76 26.18 4.79
C GLY A 131 -22.37 25.36 6.03
N LEU A 132 -21.99 24.09 5.86
CA LEU A 132 -21.42 23.24 6.89
C LEU A 132 -19.94 23.61 7.07
N THR A 133 -19.70 24.81 7.59
CA THR A 133 -18.41 25.11 8.20
C THR A 133 -18.37 24.39 9.54
N LYS A 134 -17.27 23.67 9.78
CA LYS A 134 -16.95 22.91 11.00
C LYS A 134 -17.85 23.29 12.17
N THR A 135 -18.92 22.52 12.37
CA THR A 135 -19.71 22.63 13.59
C THR A 135 -18.77 22.14 14.68
N GLU A 136 -18.09 23.09 15.32
CA GLU A 136 -17.51 22.87 16.64
C GLU A 136 -18.57 22.11 17.41
N THR A 137 -18.23 20.92 17.87
CA THR A 137 -19.07 20.10 18.72
C THR A 137 -19.45 20.96 19.91
N ALA A 138 -20.58 21.65 19.82
CA ALA A 138 -21.07 22.51 20.88
C ALA A 138 -21.09 21.64 22.14
N PRO A 139 -20.42 22.06 23.23
CA PRO A 139 -20.40 21.26 24.44
C PRO A 139 -21.85 20.98 24.83
N LEU A 140 -22.20 19.70 25.00
CA LEU A 140 -23.55 19.30 25.37
C LEU A 140 -23.99 20.18 26.55
N PRO A 141 -25.21 20.76 26.53
CA PRO A 141 -25.67 21.61 27.61
C PRO A 141 -25.53 20.84 28.92
N GLY A 142 -24.67 21.37 29.80
CA GLY A 142 -24.40 20.75 31.10
C GLY A 142 -25.72 20.51 31.84
N ARG A 143 -25.78 19.42 32.60
CA ARG A 143 -26.97 19.05 33.39
C ARG A 143 -27.51 20.28 34.14
N PRO A 144 -28.83 20.54 34.12
CA PRO A 144 -29.40 21.67 34.82
C PRO A 144 -29.02 21.61 36.29
N LYS A 145 -28.37 22.68 36.78
CA LYS A 145 -27.99 22.78 38.20
C LYS A 145 -29.26 22.92 39.03
N PRO A 146 -29.48 22.07 40.05
CA PRO A 146 -30.62 22.22 40.95
C PRO A 146 -30.52 23.56 41.70
N ARG A 147 -31.56 24.41 41.59
CA ARG A 147 -31.65 25.71 42.29
C ARG A 147 -32.19 25.60 43.72
N LEU A 148 -32.39 24.39 44.22
CA LEU A 148 -33.00 24.16 45.54
C LEU A 148 -31.91 24.21 46.62
N LYS A 149 -31.95 25.23 47.47
CA LYS A 149 -31.25 25.22 48.76
C LYS A 149 -32.02 24.30 49.72
N PRO A 150 -31.34 23.44 50.49
CA PRO A 150 -32.02 22.61 51.49
C PRO A 150 -32.84 23.48 52.46
N GLY A 151 -34.14 23.19 52.57
CA GLY A 151 -35.05 23.90 53.48
C GLY A 151 -35.95 24.97 52.85
N HIS A 152 -35.95 25.17 51.52
CA HIS A 152 -36.88 26.09 50.84
C HIS A 152 -37.72 25.37 49.79
N ALA A 153 -39.04 25.62 49.81
CA ALA A 153 -39.98 25.11 48.81
C ALA A 153 -39.85 25.88 47.49
N ALA A 154 -40.21 25.23 46.37
CA ALA A 154 -40.28 25.88 45.08
C ALA A 154 -41.39 26.95 45.10
N GLY A 155 -41.01 28.23 45.17
CA GLY A 155 -41.93 29.37 45.21
C GLY A 155 -41.73 30.31 46.40
N ASP A 156 -40.80 30.01 47.32
CA ASP A 156 -40.50 30.90 48.45
C ASP A 156 -39.50 31.99 48.04
N GLU A 157 -39.94 32.88 47.14
CA GLU A 157 -39.35 34.22 47.06
C GLU A 157 -39.85 34.97 48.29
N ALA A 158 -39.03 35.00 49.33
CA ALA A 158 -39.22 35.93 50.43
C ALA A 158 -39.20 37.34 49.85
N THR A 159 -40.38 37.89 49.55
CA THR A 159 -40.53 39.33 49.39
C THR A 159 -40.19 39.90 50.75
N ASP A 160 -39.02 40.53 50.85
CA ASP A 160 -38.63 41.29 52.03
C ASP A 160 -39.76 42.26 52.35
N PHE A 161 -40.47 41.96 53.44
CA PHE A 161 -41.56 42.80 53.92
C PHE A 161 -40.95 44.11 54.40
N ASP A 162 -41.09 45.17 53.61
CA ASP A 162 -40.66 46.51 53.97
C ASP A 162 -41.76 47.23 54.77
N PRO A 163 -41.63 47.36 56.11
CA PRO A 163 -42.64 48.02 56.93
C PRO A 163 -42.77 49.52 56.62
N GLU A 164 -41.73 50.17 56.12
CA GLU A 164 -41.77 51.61 55.82
C GLU A 164 -42.63 51.91 54.59
N ALA A 165 -42.58 51.04 53.58
CA ALA A 165 -43.44 51.13 52.39
C ALA A 165 -44.93 51.03 52.74
N VAL A 166 -45.29 50.15 53.69
CA VAL A 166 -46.67 49.98 54.17
C VAL A 166 -47.16 51.22 54.91
N ILE A 167 -46.34 51.79 55.80
CA ILE A 167 -46.69 53.00 56.55
C ILE A 167 -46.90 54.20 55.61
N LYS A 168 -46.04 54.35 54.59
CA LYS A 168 -46.15 55.42 53.60
C LYS A 168 -47.41 55.30 52.73
N ALA A 169 -47.85 54.08 52.42
CA ALA A 169 -49.08 53.83 51.67
C ALA A 169 -50.32 54.24 52.47
N VAL A 170 -50.37 53.92 53.76
CA VAL A 170 -51.49 54.27 54.65
C VAL A 170 -51.60 55.79 54.86
N ARG A 171 -50.47 56.49 54.95
CA ARG A 171 -50.43 57.95 55.19
C ARG A 171 -50.83 58.79 53.96
N ARG A 172 -50.86 58.19 52.76
CA ARG A 172 -51.26 58.87 51.51
C ARG A 172 -52.76 58.74 51.20
N GLY A 173 -53.50 57.97 52.01
CA GLY A 173 -54.93 57.70 51.84
C GLY A 173 -55.86 58.53 52.73
N TYR A 174 -55.35 59.55 53.44
CA TYR A 174 -56.13 60.54 54.18
C TYR A 174 -55.75 61.96 53.77
#